data_AF-A0ABD4Z6M4-F1
#
_entry.id   AF-A0ABD4Z6M4-F1
#
_cell.length_a   1.000
_cell.length_b   1.000
_cell.length_c   1.000
_cell.angle_alpha   90.00
_cell.angle_beta   90.00
_cell.angle_gamma   90.00
#
_symmetry.space_group_name_H-M   'P 1'
#
loop_
_entity.id
_entity.type
_entity.pdbx_description
1 polymer ?
#
loop_
_entity_poly.entity_id
_entity_poly.type
_entity_poly.pdbx_seq_one_letter_code
_entity_poly.pdbx_strand_id
1 'polypeptide(L)' 'MNIFEKFARKYFEEAAKDLERAERALKFNDYPQTIFYAQQCVEKAVKAMLN' A
#
# COMPACT_ATOMS: atom_id res chain seq x y z
N MET A 1 4.92 16.49 14.81
CA MET A 1 4.42 16.14 13.46
C MET A 1 3.19 16.98 13.15
N ASN A 2 3.20 17.69 12.01
CA ASN A 2 2.03 18.40 11.52
C ASN A 2 0.95 17.39 11.04
N ILE A 3 -0.25 17.88 10.74
CA ILE A 3 -1.37 17.00 10.34
C ILE A 3 -1.10 16.26 9.00
N PHE A 4 -0.44 16.92 8.05
CA PHE A 4 -0.02 16.35 6.78
C PHE A 4 0.98 15.21 6.94
N GLU A 5 2.00 15.38 7.80
CA GLU A 5 2.98 14.32 8.11
C GLU A 5 2.31 13.09 8.74
N LYS A 6 1.30 13.30 9.59
CA LYS A 6 0.51 12.19 10.16
C LYS A 6 -0.29 11.45 9.08
N PHE A 7 -0.89 12.18 8.14
CA PHE A 7 -1.62 11.58 7.02
C PHE A 7 -0.68 10.83 6.06
N ALA A 8 0.42 11.47 5.66
CA ALA A 8 1.44 10.86 4.81
C ALA A 8 1.95 9.55 5.43
N ARG A 9 2.30 9.57 6.72
CA ARG A 9 2.74 8.36 7.44
C ARG A 9 1.68 7.28 7.44
N LYS A 10 0.43 7.62 7.74
CA LYS A 10 -0.67 6.64 7.75
C LYS A 10 -0.89 6.00 6.38
N TYR A 11 -0.86 6.78 5.29
CA TYR A 11 -0.99 6.24 3.94
C TYR A 11 0.18 5.33 3.57
N PHE A 12 1.40 5.71 3.96
CA PHE A 12 2.58 4.90 3.72
C PHE A 12 2.54 3.57 4.50
N GLU A 13 2.13 3.59 5.76
CA GLU A 13 1.96 2.38 6.58
C GLU A 13 0.92 1.42 5.98
N GLU A 14 -0.19 1.94 5.45
CA GLU A 14 -1.19 1.11 4.75
C GLU A 14 -0.67 0.58 3.41
N ALA A 15 0.11 1.37 2.66
CA ALA A 15 0.74 0.92 1.43
C ALA A 15 1.69 -0.27 1.68
N ALA A 16 2.49 -0.20 2.75
CA ALA A 16 3.39 -1.29 3.13
C ALA A 16 2.63 -2.59 3.47
N LYS A 17 1.47 -2.49 4.15
CA LYS A 17 0.60 -3.65 4.42
C LYS A 17 0.03 -4.25 3.13
N ASP A 18 -0.34 -3.42 2.17
CA ASP A 18 -0.82 -3.91 0.88
C ASP A 18 0.27 -4.63 0.09
N LEU A 19 1.52 -4.13 0.13
CA LEU A 19 2.64 -4.86 -0.46
C LEU A 19 2.80 -6.26 0.17
N GLU A 20 2.79 -6.35 1.49
CA GLU A 20 2.89 -7.64 2.20
C GLU A 20 1.73 -8.60 1.85
N ARG A 21 0.52 -8.06 1.61
CA ARG A 21 -0.63 -8.86 1.15
C ARG A 21 -0.44 -9.33 -0.29
N ALA A 22 0.05 -8.46 -1.18
CA ALA A 22 0.35 -8.82 -2.57
C ALA A 22 1.42 -9.93 -2.65
N GLU A 23 2.50 -9.82 -1.87
CA GLU A 23 3.55 -10.83 -1.80
C GLU A 23 3.05 -12.17 -1.26
N ARG A 24 2.15 -12.15 -0.26
CA ARG A 24 1.51 -13.37 0.24
C ARG A 24 0.62 -14.00 -0.82
N ALA A 25 -0.25 -13.23 -1.46
CA ALA A 25 -1.12 -13.72 -2.53
C ALA A 25 -0.31 -14.35 -3.67
N LEU A 26 0.81 -13.73 -4.04
CA LEU A 26 1.72 -14.24 -5.06
C LEU A 26 2.30 -15.61 -4.69
N LYS A 27 2.72 -15.80 -3.42
CA LYS A 27 3.21 -17.10 -2.92
C LYS A 27 2.17 -18.21 -3.01
N PHE A 28 0.88 -17.88 -2.97
CA PHE A 28 -0.22 -18.82 -3.13
C PHE A 28 -0.75 -18.91 -4.57
N ASN A 29 -0.08 -18.28 -5.54
CA ASN A 29 -0.52 -18.15 -6.94
C ASN A 29 -1.91 -17.51 -7.10
N ASP A 30 -2.36 -16.72 -6.12
CA ASP A 30 -3.58 -15.91 -6.22
C ASP A 30 -3.25 -14.61 -6.98
N TYR A 31 -3.17 -14.73 -8.31
CA TYR A 31 -2.81 -13.62 -9.19
C TYR A 31 -3.81 -12.46 -9.15
N PRO A 32 -5.15 -12.67 -9.15
CA PRO A 32 -6.10 -11.58 -9.01
C PRO A 32 -5.88 -10.76 -7.73
N GLN A 33 -5.69 -11.44 -6.60
CA GLN A 33 -5.45 -10.76 -5.32
C GLN A 33 -4.08 -10.06 -5.28
N THR A 34 -3.06 -10.65 -5.91
CA THR A 34 -1.74 -10.04 -6.07
C THR A 34 -1.84 -8.69 -6.79
N ILE A 35 -2.49 -8.65 -7.95
CA ILE A 35 -2.63 -7.42 -8.75
C ILE A 35 -3.45 -6.37 -8.01
N PHE A 36 -4.54 -6.77 -7.35
CA PHE A 36 -5.37 -5.86 -6.56
C PHE A 36 -4.55 -5.15 -5.47
N TYR A 37 -3.83 -5.91 -4.64
CA TYR A 37 -3.06 -5.31 -3.55
C TYR A 37 -1.82 -4.55 -4.05
N ALA A 38 -1.19 -4.98 -5.16
CA ALA A 38 -0.11 -4.23 -5.78
C ALA A 38 -0.58 -2.85 -6.27
N GLN A 39 -1.76 -2.77 -6.90
CA GLN A 39 -2.38 -1.51 -7.31
C GLN A 39 -2.67 -0.61 -6.10
N GLN A 40 -3.26 -1.18 -5.05
CA GLN A 40 -3.59 -0.45 -3.82
C GLN A 40 -2.36 0.09 -3.09
N CYS A 41 -1.26 -0.68 -3.06
CA CYS A 41 0.02 -0.25 -2.52
C CYS A 41 0.52 1.01 -3.23
N VAL A 42 0.58 0.98 -4.56
CA VAL A 42 1.04 2.13 -5.36
C VAL A 42 0.14 3.34 -5.16
N GLU A 43 -1.18 3.17 -5.19
CA GLU A 43 -2.14 4.27 -5.00
C GLU A 43 -1.95 4.98 -3.65
N LYS A 44 -1.79 4.20 -2.57
CA LYS A 44 -1.60 4.75 -1.22
C LYS A 44 -0.21 5.35 -1.05
N ALA A 45 0.84 4.77 -1.63
CA ALA A 45 2.18 5.33 -1.61
C ALA A 45 2.24 6.70 -2.30
N VAL A 46 1.60 6.84 -3.47
CA VAL A 46 1.49 8.13 -4.17
C VAL A 46 0.69 9.13 -3.34
N LYS A 47 -0.44 8.73 -2.72
CA LYS A 47 -1.18 9.58 -1.79
C LYS A 47 -0.31 10.05 -0.62
N ALA A 48 0.56 9.19 -0.08
CA ALA A 48 1.47 9.58 0.98
C ALA A 48 2.47 10.67 0.55
N MET A 49 2.93 10.64 -0.71
CA MET A 49 3.90 11.62 -1.24
C MET A 49 3.29 12.98 -1.57
N LEU A 50 1.99 13.03 -1.86
CA LEU A 50 1.28 14.25 -2.27
C LEU A 50 0.68 15.03 -1.09
N ASN A 51 0.76 14.51 0.14
CA ASN A 51 0.26 15.15 1.36
C ASN A 51 1.33 15.95 2.08
#